data_AF-A0A661CT37-F1
#
_entry.id   AF-A0A661CT37-F1
#
_cell.length_a   1.000
_cell.length_b   1.000
_cell.length_c   1.000
_cell.angle_alpha   90.00
_cell.angle_beta   90.00
_cell.angle_gamma   90.00
#
_symmetry.space_group_name_H-M   'P 1'
#
loop_
_entity.id
_entity.type
_entity.pdbx_description
1 polymer ?
#
loop_
_entity_poly.entity_id
_entity_poly.type
_entity_poly.pdbx_seq_one_letter_code
_entity_poly.pdbx_strand_id
1 'polypeptide(L)'
;MANNENDHPLIGGLLNGIDGREPDRQRNEDLPFLIECVRKAIGRYELDYPCDSCVWRVPLPNYEPRLDENDPVERGIQKVFQETPADVAKATIEKVVQLTEQGATSAEIDQVIMDGQLNRSAKLALKKVFKSVRDDPTQLENVKAITLARWKNMKAIAEAVNQRLLECQKQLERETGKRPNLSECLCLLIFGLKADLDLNYSAIGAIIGKTKENTRQTASRCYRKKLRPYFKRCREFIE
;
A
#
# COMPACT_ATOMS: atom_id res chain seq x y z
N MET A 1 8.42 -24.71 -25.53
CA MET A 1 7.12 -24.40 -26.17
C MET A 1 6.38 -23.46 -25.25
N ALA A 2 6.06 -22.27 -25.76
CA ALA A 2 5.45 -21.17 -25.01
C ALA A 2 3.93 -21.35 -24.99
N ASN A 3 3.36 -21.58 -23.81
CA ASN A 3 1.91 -21.48 -23.60
C ASN A 3 1.57 -20.05 -23.18
N ASN A 4 1.34 -19.22 -24.19
CA ASN A 4 0.51 -18.02 -24.10
C ASN A 4 -0.96 -18.47 -23.94
N GLU A 5 -1.39 -18.73 -22.71
CA GLU A 5 -2.81 -18.78 -22.39
C GLU A 5 -3.17 -17.49 -21.67
N ASN A 6 -3.79 -16.58 -22.43
CA ASN A 6 -4.45 -15.34 -22.03
C ASN A 6 -4.76 -15.21 -20.52
N ASP A 7 -3.82 -14.65 -19.77
CA ASP A 7 -4.12 -14.02 -18.49
C ASP A 7 -4.96 -12.77 -18.80
N HIS A 8 -6.26 -12.85 -18.49
CA HIS A 8 -7.27 -11.84 -18.78
C HIS A 8 -6.83 -10.43 -18.30
N PRO A 9 -7.22 -9.34 -19.01
CA PRO A 9 -6.83 -7.96 -18.68
C PRO A 9 -7.10 -7.52 -17.23
N LEU A 10 -7.99 -8.18 -16.48
CA LEU A 10 -8.24 -7.94 -15.04
C LEU A 10 -7.23 -8.60 -14.09
N ILE A 11 -6.57 -9.69 -14.48
CA ILE A 11 -5.44 -10.29 -13.72
C ILE A 11 -4.15 -9.54 -14.07
N GLY A 12 -4.05 -9.14 -15.35
CA GLY A 12 -3.17 -8.09 -15.79
C GLY A 12 -3.37 -6.83 -14.95
N GLY A 13 -4.60 -6.35 -14.75
CA GLY A 13 -4.95 -5.14 -13.99
C GLY A 13 -4.86 -5.30 -12.48
N LEU A 14 -5.09 -6.49 -11.92
CA LEU A 14 -4.64 -6.81 -10.56
C LEU A 14 -3.13 -6.65 -10.56
N LEU A 15 -2.32 -7.44 -11.27
CA LEU A 15 -0.87 -7.36 -11.15
C LEU A 15 -0.21 -6.05 -11.68
N ASN A 16 -0.84 -5.31 -12.60
CA ASN A 16 -0.39 -4.08 -13.28
C ASN A 16 -0.99 -2.80 -12.67
N GLY A 17 -2.25 -2.82 -12.25
CA GLY A 17 -2.81 -1.88 -11.28
C GLY A 17 -2.10 -2.00 -9.92
N ILE A 18 -1.64 -3.20 -9.56
CA ILE A 18 -0.73 -3.42 -8.44
C ILE A 18 0.71 -2.90 -8.71
N ASP A 19 1.17 -2.86 -9.97
CA ASP A 19 2.53 -2.40 -10.37
C ASP A 19 2.63 -0.90 -10.73
N GLY A 20 1.51 -0.16 -10.79
CA GLY A 20 1.53 1.27 -11.14
C GLY A 20 1.50 1.58 -12.65
N ARG A 21 1.14 0.61 -13.51
CA ARG A 21 1.28 0.75 -14.99
C ARG A 21 -0.02 0.99 -15.77
N GLU A 22 -1.18 0.98 -15.12
CA GLU A 22 -2.44 1.30 -15.78
C GLU A 22 -2.78 2.80 -15.75
N PRO A 23 -3.40 3.34 -16.81
CA PRO A 23 -3.86 4.74 -16.83
C PRO A 23 -4.94 4.98 -15.78
N ASP A 24 -4.80 6.08 -15.02
CA ASP A 24 -5.61 6.45 -13.83
C ASP A 24 -7.14 6.37 -14.01
N ARG A 25 -7.69 6.41 -15.23
CA ARG A 25 -9.14 6.34 -15.49
C ARG A 25 -9.74 4.94 -15.30
N GLN A 26 -9.10 3.90 -15.82
CA GLN A 26 -9.62 2.53 -15.77
C GLN A 26 -9.43 1.88 -14.39
N ARG A 27 -8.42 2.36 -13.66
CA ARG A 27 -8.15 1.94 -12.29
C ARG A 27 -9.28 2.29 -11.33
N ASN A 28 -10.00 3.40 -11.53
CA ASN A 28 -10.99 3.90 -10.56
C ASN A 28 -12.37 3.21 -10.65
N GLU A 29 -12.75 2.64 -11.80
CA GLU A 29 -14.07 1.98 -11.96
C GLU A 29 -14.04 0.55 -11.42
N ASP A 30 -12.93 -0.17 -11.58
CA ASP A 30 -12.80 -1.57 -11.15
C ASP A 30 -12.25 -1.73 -9.72
N LEU A 31 -11.68 -0.68 -9.11
CA LEU A 31 -11.01 -0.79 -7.80
C LEU A 31 -11.92 -1.31 -6.66
N PRO A 32 -13.15 -0.81 -6.48
CA PRO A 32 -14.03 -1.31 -5.42
C PRO A 32 -14.36 -2.79 -5.60
N PHE A 33 -14.54 -3.22 -6.86
CA PHE A 33 -14.78 -4.61 -7.20
C PHE A 33 -13.54 -5.49 -6.92
N LEU A 34 -12.34 -5.01 -7.29
CA LEU A 34 -11.09 -5.71 -7.03
C LEU A 34 -10.82 -5.90 -5.54
N ILE A 35 -11.10 -4.87 -4.71
CA ILE A 35 -11.01 -4.94 -3.26
C ILE A 35 -11.96 -6.02 -2.71
N GLU A 36 -13.21 -6.01 -3.15
CA GLU A 36 -14.22 -6.98 -2.71
C GLU A 36 -13.86 -8.42 -3.15
N CYS A 37 -13.35 -8.57 -4.37
CA CYS A 37 -12.85 -9.84 -4.91
C CYS A 37 -11.68 -10.38 -4.07
N VAL A 38 -10.71 -9.53 -3.70
CA VAL A 38 -9.60 -9.89 -2.81
C VAL A 38 -10.14 -10.35 -1.45
N ARG A 39 -11.05 -9.58 -0.83
CA ARG A 39 -11.64 -9.93 0.47
C ARG A 39 -12.38 -11.26 0.42
N LYS A 40 -13.22 -11.49 -0.58
CA LYS A 40 -13.93 -12.76 -0.79
C LYS A 40 -12.98 -13.92 -1.04
N ALA A 41 -11.94 -13.72 -1.84
CA ALA A 41 -10.95 -14.75 -2.13
C ALA A 41 -10.16 -15.15 -0.86
N ILE A 42 -9.76 -14.17 -0.05
CA ILE A 42 -9.14 -14.42 1.26
C ILE A 42 -10.12 -15.19 2.16
N GLY A 43 -11.36 -14.71 2.33
CA GLY A 43 -12.35 -15.36 3.17
C GLY A 43 -12.65 -16.81 2.75
N ARG A 44 -12.74 -17.10 1.44
CA ARG A 44 -12.91 -18.47 0.96
C ARG A 44 -11.68 -19.35 1.19
N TYR A 45 -10.47 -18.80 1.02
CA TYR A 45 -9.24 -19.52 1.35
C TYR A 45 -9.21 -19.91 2.83
N GLU A 46 -9.68 -19.03 3.71
CA GLU A 46 -9.73 -19.32 5.14
C GLU A 46 -10.74 -20.38 5.54
N LEU A 47 -11.88 -20.47 4.83
CA LEU A 47 -12.83 -21.57 5.07
C LEU A 47 -12.19 -22.93 4.78
N ASP A 48 -11.37 -23.00 3.74
CA ASP A 48 -10.67 -24.23 3.34
C ASP A 48 -9.42 -24.49 4.22
N TYR A 49 -8.81 -23.43 4.76
CA TYR A 49 -7.59 -23.47 5.58
C TYR A 49 -7.70 -22.57 6.83
N PRO A 50 -8.51 -22.95 7.84
CA PRO A 50 -8.72 -22.14 9.02
C PRO A 50 -7.43 -21.99 9.81
N CYS A 51 -7.12 -20.76 10.18
CA CYS A 51 -5.90 -20.40 10.87
C CYS A 51 -6.20 -19.29 11.89
N ASP A 52 -6.44 -19.70 13.13
CA ASP A 52 -6.78 -18.77 14.22
C ASP A 52 -5.62 -17.82 14.57
N SER A 53 -4.39 -18.23 14.23
CA SER A 53 -3.15 -17.57 14.60
C SER A 53 -2.54 -16.77 13.44
N CYS A 54 -3.26 -16.59 12.35
CA CYS A 54 -2.67 -16.07 11.12
C CYS A 54 -2.29 -14.58 11.20
N VAL A 55 -1.09 -14.27 10.70
CA VAL A 55 -0.51 -12.92 10.68
C VAL A 55 -1.41 -11.92 9.97
N TRP A 56 -2.14 -12.36 8.93
CA TRP A 56 -2.91 -11.46 8.09
C TRP A 56 -4.11 -10.82 8.82
N ARG A 57 -4.58 -11.42 9.92
CA ARG A 57 -5.61 -10.85 10.82
C ARG A 57 -4.98 -9.81 11.75
N VAL A 58 -4.46 -8.73 11.19
CA VAL A 58 -3.98 -7.59 11.97
C VAL A 58 -5.18 -6.68 12.23
N PRO A 59 -5.57 -6.42 13.48
CA PRO A 59 -6.49 -5.34 13.77
C PRO A 59 -5.77 -4.04 13.42
N LEU A 60 -6.05 -3.53 12.21
CA LEU A 60 -5.55 -2.24 11.80
C LEU A 60 -6.17 -1.20 12.73
N PRO A 61 -5.37 -0.24 13.25
CA PRO A 61 -5.92 0.81 14.09
C PRO A 61 -7.06 1.49 13.34
N ASN A 62 -8.27 1.48 13.95
CA ASN A 62 -9.43 2.20 13.43
C ASN A 62 -9.05 3.66 13.38
N TYR A 63 -8.82 4.17 12.18
CA TYR A 63 -8.50 5.56 11.99
C TYR A 63 -9.50 6.16 11.01
N GLU A 64 -10.26 7.12 11.50
CA GLU A 64 -10.92 8.12 10.67
C GLU A 64 -9.95 9.29 10.52
N PRO A 65 -9.24 9.44 9.38
CA PRO A 65 -8.85 10.76 8.98
C PRO A 65 -10.17 11.48 8.72
N ARG A 66 -10.62 12.32 9.65
CA ARG A 66 -11.57 13.38 9.30
C ARG A 66 -10.82 14.41 8.49
N LEU A 67 -10.52 14.06 7.26
CA LEU A 67 -9.87 14.92 6.31
C LEU A 67 -10.60 14.67 4.99
N ASP A 68 -10.91 15.77 4.30
CA ASP A 68 -11.81 15.77 3.15
C ASP A 68 -11.12 15.10 1.96
N GLU A 69 -11.61 13.92 1.54
CA GLU A 69 -11.09 13.21 0.36
C GLU A 69 -11.19 14.03 -0.93
N ASN A 70 -11.94 15.14 -0.94
CA ASN A 70 -11.98 16.07 -2.07
C ASN A 70 -10.83 17.08 -2.04
N ASP A 71 -10.14 17.26 -0.92
CA ASP A 71 -9.00 18.16 -0.77
C ASP A 71 -7.81 17.67 -1.64
N PRO A 72 -7.36 18.48 -2.61
CA PRO A 72 -6.22 18.13 -3.45
C PRO A 72 -4.89 18.01 -2.69
N VAL A 73 -4.70 18.76 -1.60
CA VAL A 73 -3.52 18.69 -0.73
C VAL A 73 -3.49 17.34 -0.05
N GLU A 74 -4.62 16.96 0.56
CA GLU A 74 -4.71 15.68 1.24
C GLU A 74 -4.51 14.51 0.28
N ARG A 75 -5.24 14.46 -0.83
CA ARG A 75 -5.09 13.37 -1.82
C ARG A 75 -3.66 13.27 -2.33
N GLY A 76 -3.00 14.41 -2.52
CA GLY A 76 -1.61 14.46 -2.93
C GLY A 76 -0.68 13.83 -1.90
N ILE A 77 -0.82 14.21 -0.61
CA ILE A 77 -0.01 13.64 0.49
C ILE A 77 -0.34 12.15 0.69
N GLN A 78 -1.61 11.77 0.68
CA GLN A 78 -2.04 10.38 0.76
C GLN A 78 -1.37 9.53 -0.32
N LYS A 79 -1.37 9.99 -1.58
CA LYS A 79 -0.72 9.30 -2.69
C LYS A 79 0.79 9.11 -2.46
N VAL A 80 1.48 10.07 -1.85
CA VAL A 80 2.90 9.94 -1.49
C VAL A 80 3.10 8.80 -0.48
N PHE A 81 2.28 8.72 0.56
CA PHE A 81 2.36 7.67 1.59
C PHE A 81 1.90 6.28 1.11
N GLN A 82 0.93 6.22 0.19
CA GLN A 82 0.50 4.96 -0.43
C GLN A 82 1.60 4.32 -1.27
N GLU A 83 2.45 5.15 -1.88
CA GLU A 83 3.40 4.68 -2.87
C GLU A 83 4.87 4.65 -2.41
N THR A 84 5.14 5.08 -1.18
CA THR A 84 6.50 5.28 -0.64
C THR A 84 6.57 4.81 0.81
N PRO A 85 7.70 4.22 1.26
CA PRO A 85 7.93 4.00 2.69
C PRO A 85 7.68 5.27 3.50
N ALA A 86 6.94 5.14 4.61
CA ALA A 86 6.44 6.29 5.37
C ALA A 86 7.54 7.25 5.86
N ASP A 87 8.70 6.71 6.27
CA ASP A 87 9.83 7.54 6.72
C ASP A 87 10.45 8.34 5.57
N VAL A 88 10.53 7.74 4.38
CA VAL A 88 11.03 8.42 3.17
C VAL A 88 10.05 9.50 2.71
N ALA A 89 8.75 9.21 2.73
CA ALA A 89 7.69 10.17 2.45
C ALA A 89 7.78 11.37 3.40
N LYS A 90 7.78 11.14 4.72
CA LYS A 90 7.88 12.19 5.73
C LYS A 90 9.13 13.03 5.56
N ALA A 91 10.32 12.41 5.48
CA ALA A 91 11.58 13.13 5.36
C ALA A 91 11.64 14.01 4.10
N THR A 92 11.09 13.51 2.97
CA THR A 92 11.04 14.29 1.74
C THR A 92 10.09 15.48 1.87
N ILE A 93 8.90 15.28 2.42
CA ILE A 93 7.92 16.35 2.61
C ILE A 93 8.44 17.40 3.59
N GLU A 94 9.01 16.99 4.73
CA GLU A 94 9.59 17.90 5.73
C GLU A 94 10.72 18.76 5.14
N LYS A 95 11.58 18.18 4.29
CA LYS A 95 12.62 18.95 3.59
C LYS A 95 12.02 20.00 2.65
N VAL A 96 10.94 19.67 1.95
CA VAL A 96 10.27 20.63 1.04
C VAL A 96 9.53 21.71 1.84
N VAL A 97 8.88 21.36 2.95
CA VAL A 97 8.27 22.32 3.88
C VAL A 97 9.31 23.31 4.38
N GLN A 98 10.46 22.83 4.86
CA GLN A 98 11.54 23.68 5.38
C GLN A 98 12.04 24.67 4.32
N LEU A 99 12.24 24.22 3.08
CA LEU A 99 12.63 25.11 1.99
C LEU A 99 11.55 26.15 1.65
N THR A 100 10.28 25.74 1.71
CA THR A 100 9.15 26.65 1.49
C THR A 100 9.12 27.74 2.56
N GLU A 101 9.34 27.39 3.83
CA GLU A 101 9.42 28.35 4.94
C GLU A 101 10.62 29.30 4.81
N GLN A 102 11.71 28.84 4.22
CA GLN A 102 12.91 29.63 3.94
C GLN A 102 12.77 30.54 2.71
N GLY A 103 11.62 30.53 2.04
CA GLY A 103 11.39 31.32 0.84
C GLY A 103 12.15 30.82 -0.40
N ALA A 104 12.50 29.53 -0.43
CA ALA A 104 13.15 28.93 -1.58
C ALA A 104 12.28 29.05 -2.85
N THR A 105 12.95 29.19 -3.99
CA THR A 105 12.30 29.28 -5.29
C THR A 105 11.59 27.98 -5.66
N SER A 106 10.63 28.07 -6.57
CA SER A 106 9.95 26.88 -7.10
C SER A 106 10.91 25.88 -7.75
N ALA A 107 12.01 26.35 -8.34
CA ALA A 107 13.01 25.49 -8.97
C ALA A 107 13.77 24.67 -7.92
N GLU A 108 14.13 25.27 -6.78
CA GLU A 108 14.80 24.60 -5.67
C GLU A 108 13.90 23.55 -5.01
N ILE A 109 12.63 23.92 -4.78
CA ILE A 109 11.60 23.00 -4.28
C ILE A 109 11.42 21.81 -5.23
N ASP A 110 11.25 22.08 -6.53
CA ASP A 110 11.06 21.04 -7.54
C ASP A 110 12.28 20.12 -7.63
N GLN A 111 13.48 20.67 -7.52
CA GLN A 111 14.72 19.90 -7.54
C GLN A 111 14.77 18.91 -6.37
N VAL A 112 14.45 19.37 -5.15
CA VAL A 112 14.41 18.47 -3.98
C VAL A 112 13.37 17.36 -4.13
N ILE A 113 12.20 17.66 -4.68
CA ILE A 113 11.20 16.63 -4.98
C ILE A 113 11.74 15.62 -5.99
N MET A 114 12.44 16.08 -7.02
CA MET A 114 13.00 15.22 -8.08
C MET A 114 14.19 14.39 -7.62
N ASP A 115 15.01 14.90 -6.70
CA ASP A 115 16.15 14.18 -6.12
C ASP A 115 15.73 13.23 -4.99
N GLY A 116 14.55 13.45 -4.40
CA GLY A 116 13.99 12.58 -3.38
C GLY A 116 13.85 11.13 -3.84
N GLN A 117 13.90 10.21 -2.88
CA GLN A 117 13.69 8.76 -3.07
C GLN A 117 12.20 8.40 -3.26
N LEU A 118 11.45 9.29 -3.89
CA LEU A 118 10.06 9.09 -4.29
C LEU A 118 10.03 8.43 -5.68
N ASN A 119 9.00 7.63 -5.92
CA ASN A 119 8.73 7.17 -7.29
C ASN A 119 8.15 8.33 -8.13
N ARG A 120 8.10 8.17 -9.46
CA ARG A 120 7.63 9.22 -10.38
C ARG A 120 6.21 9.74 -10.07
N SER A 121 5.27 8.86 -9.76
CA SER A 121 3.88 9.22 -9.46
C SER A 121 3.78 10.03 -8.16
N ALA A 122 4.44 9.56 -7.09
CA ALA A 122 4.57 10.31 -5.83
C ALA A 122 5.25 11.68 -6.02
N LYS A 123 6.29 11.79 -6.86
CA LYS A 123 6.93 13.08 -7.19
C LYS A 123 5.94 14.05 -7.82
N LEU A 124 5.15 13.59 -8.80
CA LEU A 124 4.16 14.42 -9.47
C LEU A 124 3.02 14.84 -8.53
N ALA A 125 2.56 13.93 -7.65
CA ALA A 125 1.58 14.26 -6.63
C ALA A 125 2.09 15.35 -5.68
N LEU A 126 3.33 15.20 -5.19
CA LEU A 126 3.94 16.18 -4.29
C LEU A 126 4.15 17.55 -4.95
N LYS A 127 4.53 17.59 -6.23
CA LYS A 127 4.60 18.84 -6.99
C LYS A 127 3.26 19.57 -7.08
N LYS A 128 2.15 18.83 -7.23
CA LYS A 128 0.80 19.42 -7.24
C LYS A 128 0.41 19.97 -5.87
N VAL A 129 0.78 19.28 -4.78
CA VAL A 129 0.58 19.77 -3.41
C VAL A 129 1.29 21.11 -3.23
N PHE A 130 2.58 21.18 -3.54
CA PHE A 130 3.36 22.42 -3.37
C PHE A 130 3.09 23.48 -4.43
N LYS A 131 2.38 23.14 -5.52
CA LYS A 131 1.72 24.14 -6.35
C LYS A 131 0.55 24.79 -5.60
N SER A 132 -0.31 23.98 -4.98
CA SER A 132 -1.45 24.48 -4.19
C SER A 132 -1.00 25.36 -3.01
N VAL A 133 0.10 25.00 -2.34
CA VAL A 133 0.70 25.84 -1.28
C VAL A 133 1.22 27.18 -1.80
N ARG A 134 1.70 27.24 -3.05
CA ARG A 134 2.12 28.52 -3.66
C ARG A 134 0.92 29.40 -3.98
N ASP A 135 -0.16 28.79 -4.45
CA ASP A 135 -1.41 29.47 -4.77
C ASP A 135 -2.14 29.92 -3.47
N ASP A 136 -2.00 29.15 -2.38
CA ASP A 136 -2.53 29.44 -1.04
C ASP A 136 -1.52 29.04 0.05
N PRO A 137 -0.71 30.00 0.58
CA PRO A 137 0.30 29.72 1.61
C PRO A 137 -0.26 29.17 2.93
N THR A 138 -1.56 29.37 3.21
CA THR A 138 -2.17 28.84 4.44
C THR A 138 -2.22 27.31 4.45
N GLN A 139 -2.15 26.68 3.27
CA GLN A 139 -2.10 25.23 3.12
C GLN A 139 -0.82 24.59 3.67
N LEU A 140 0.23 25.36 3.94
CA LEU A 140 1.49 24.81 4.46
C LEU A 140 1.30 24.13 5.83
N GLU A 141 0.47 24.71 6.70
CA GLU A 141 0.13 24.09 8.00
C GLU A 141 -0.70 22.81 7.82
N ASN A 142 -1.60 22.78 6.83
CA ASN A 142 -2.33 21.57 6.46
C ASN A 142 -1.37 20.47 5.97
N VAL A 143 -0.40 20.81 5.11
CA VAL A 143 0.63 19.85 4.66
C VAL A 143 1.38 19.24 5.84
N LYS A 144 1.82 20.06 6.80
CA LYS A 144 2.51 19.57 8.02
C LYS A 144 1.61 18.64 8.84
N ALA A 145 0.38 19.06 9.12
CA ALA A 145 -0.57 18.31 9.93
C ALA A 145 -0.93 16.96 9.29
N ILE A 146 -1.29 16.97 8.00
CA ILE A 146 -1.63 15.76 7.23
C ILE A 146 -0.43 14.81 7.16
N THR A 147 0.77 15.34 6.89
CA THR A 147 2.00 14.53 6.81
C THR A 147 2.30 13.84 8.14
N LEU A 148 2.20 14.57 9.26
CA LEU A 148 2.42 14.00 10.59
C LEU A 148 1.39 12.92 10.93
N ALA A 149 0.11 13.17 10.64
CA ALA A 149 -0.97 12.21 10.86
C ALA A 149 -0.75 10.92 10.05
N ARG A 150 -0.51 11.05 8.73
CA ARG A 150 -0.28 9.90 7.84
C ARG A 150 0.96 9.11 8.25
N TRP A 151 2.05 9.77 8.65
CA TRP A 151 3.23 9.08 9.15
C TRP A 151 2.97 8.30 10.44
N LYS A 152 2.31 8.92 11.44
CA LYS A 152 1.95 8.24 12.70
C LYS A 152 1.08 7.01 12.44
N ASN A 153 0.13 7.11 11.50
CA ASN A 153 -0.73 5.98 11.14
C ASN A 153 0.06 4.83 10.53
N MET A 154 0.94 5.13 9.58
CA MET A 154 1.77 4.11 8.94
C MET A 154 2.73 3.45 9.95
N LYS A 155 3.21 4.19 10.96
CA LYS A 155 3.98 3.63 12.07
C LYS A 155 3.14 2.69 12.94
N ALA A 156 1.95 3.12 13.35
CA ALA A 156 1.04 2.30 14.15
C ALA A 156 0.64 1.00 13.41
N ILE A 157 0.38 1.08 12.10
CA ILE A 157 0.12 -0.09 11.25
C ILE A 157 1.35 -1.02 11.24
N ALA A 158 2.55 -0.48 11.02
CA ALA A 158 3.76 -1.29 11.03
C ALA A 158 4.02 -1.96 12.38
N GLU A 159 3.76 -1.26 13.49
CA GLU A 159 3.87 -1.81 14.84
C GLU A 159 2.87 -2.95 15.07
N ALA A 160 1.59 -2.75 14.72
CA ALA A 160 0.56 -3.78 14.86
C ALA A 160 0.89 -5.03 14.01
N VAL A 161 1.34 -4.83 12.78
CA VAL A 161 1.78 -5.92 11.89
C VAL A 161 2.97 -6.67 12.49
N ASN A 162 3.99 -5.96 12.99
CA ASN A 162 5.17 -6.57 13.58
C ASN A 162 4.86 -7.33 14.87
N GLN A 163 4.00 -6.79 15.74
CA GLN A 163 3.53 -7.48 16.93
C GLN A 163 2.82 -8.78 16.55
N ARG A 164 1.89 -8.73 15.59
CA ARG A 164 1.15 -9.91 15.14
C ARG A 164 2.04 -10.96 14.49
N LEU A 165 3.05 -10.53 13.72
CA LEU A 165 4.09 -11.42 13.18
C LEU A 165 4.82 -12.19 14.27
N LEU A 166 5.24 -11.50 15.33
CA LEU A 166 5.96 -12.09 16.46
C LEU A 166 5.09 -13.05 17.26
N GLU A 167 3.83 -12.69 17.53
CA GLU A 167 2.86 -13.55 18.21
C GLU A 167 2.62 -14.85 17.44
N CYS A 168 2.30 -14.74 16.15
CA CYS A 168 2.08 -15.88 15.27
C CYS A 168 3.32 -16.78 15.22
N GLN A 169 4.52 -16.19 15.09
CA GLN A 169 5.75 -16.95 15.07
C GLN A 169 5.94 -17.76 16.37
N LYS A 170 5.78 -17.11 17.53
CA LYS A 170 5.93 -17.76 18.85
C LYS A 170 4.91 -18.86 19.07
N GLN A 171 3.67 -18.64 18.66
CA GLN A 171 2.61 -19.61 18.83
C GLN A 171 2.86 -20.87 17.99
N LEU A 172 3.11 -20.71 16.68
CA LEU A 172 3.38 -21.84 15.81
C LEU A 172 4.68 -22.56 16.17
N GLU A 173 5.69 -21.84 16.68
CA GLU A 173 6.92 -22.46 17.18
C GLU A 173 6.67 -23.33 18.42
N ARG A 174 5.78 -22.90 19.33
CA ARG A 174 5.35 -23.72 20.48
C ARG A 174 4.57 -24.95 20.03
N GLU A 175 3.68 -24.81 19.05
CA GLU A 175 2.82 -25.91 18.56
C GLU A 175 3.61 -26.94 17.74
N THR A 176 4.57 -26.49 16.92
CA THR A 176 5.29 -27.36 15.98
C THR A 176 6.69 -27.75 16.46
N GLY A 177 7.20 -27.11 17.51
CA GLY A 177 8.58 -27.26 17.98
C GLY A 177 9.64 -26.77 16.97
N LYS A 178 9.24 -26.06 15.92
CA LYS A 178 10.10 -25.58 14.84
C LYS A 178 9.75 -24.15 14.46
N ARG A 179 10.73 -23.42 13.92
CA ARG A 179 10.48 -22.08 13.40
C ARG A 179 9.48 -22.14 12.23
N PRO A 180 8.33 -21.44 12.31
CA PRO A 180 7.26 -21.57 11.32
C PRO A 180 7.59 -20.84 10.01
N ASN A 181 7.08 -21.39 8.90
CA ASN A 181 7.11 -20.71 7.61
C ASN A 181 5.84 -19.87 7.43
N LEU A 182 5.97 -18.56 7.62
CA LEU A 182 4.86 -17.61 7.53
C LEU A 182 4.56 -17.12 6.10
N SER A 183 5.11 -17.75 5.06
CA SER A 183 5.01 -17.24 3.68
C SER A 183 3.58 -17.10 3.18
N GLU A 184 2.67 -18.02 3.55
CA GLU A 184 1.25 -17.95 3.19
C GLU A 184 0.52 -16.85 3.96
N CYS A 185 0.79 -16.72 5.27
CA CYS A 185 0.22 -15.65 6.09
C CYS A 185 0.68 -14.27 5.61
N LEU A 186 1.96 -14.12 5.28
CA LEU A 186 2.54 -12.89 4.73
C LEU A 186 1.93 -12.53 3.38
N CYS A 187 1.62 -13.53 2.55
CA CYS A 187 0.93 -13.28 1.29
C CYS A 187 -0.47 -12.68 1.50
N LEU A 188 -1.28 -13.30 2.36
CA LEU A 188 -2.62 -12.81 2.65
C LEU A 188 -2.57 -11.39 3.23
N LEU A 189 -1.59 -11.12 4.10
CA LEU A 189 -1.36 -9.78 4.64
C LEU A 189 -1.05 -8.77 3.54
N ILE A 190 -0.19 -9.12 2.57
CA ILE A 190 0.14 -8.21 1.46
C ILE A 190 -1.11 -7.87 0.64
N PHE A 191 -1.97 -8.85 0.37
CA PHE A 191 -3.23 -8.61 -0.33
C PHE A 191 -4.21 -7.78 0.49
N GLY A 192 -4.33 -8.04 1.80
CA GLY A 192 -5.16 -7.24 2.72
C GLY A 192 -4.70 -5.79 2.79
N LEU A 193 -3.42 -5.53 3.08
CA LEU A 193 -2.86 -4.17 3.12
C LEU A 193 -3.00 -3.44 1.78
N LYS A 194 -2.94 -4.16 0.67
CA LYS A 194 -3.18 -3.58 -0.65
C LYS A 194 -4.65 -3.24 -0.88
N ALA A 195 -5.57 -4.12 -0.49
CA ALA A 195 -7.00 -3.93 -0.71
C ALA A 195 -7.60 -2.89 0.25
N ASP A 196 -7.21 -2.91 1.51
CA ASP A 196 -7.83 -2.08 2.56
C ASP A 196 -7.20 -0.69 2.67
N LEU A 197 -5.93 -0.53 2.27
CA LEU A 197 -5.19 0.73 2.43
C LEU A 197 -4.62 1.29 1.11
N ASP A 198 -4.86 0.61 -0.02
CA ASP A 198 -4.31 0.93 -1.34
C ASP A 198 -2.79 1.19 -1.36
N LEU A 199 -2.05 0.43 -0.55
CA LEU A 199 -0.60 0.55 -0.50
C LEU A 199 0.03 -0.16 -1.70
N ASN A 200 1.15 0.39 -2.20
CA ASN A 200 1.99 -0.31 -3.16
C ASN A 200 3.00 -1.25 -2.47
N TYR A 201 3.68 -2.08 -3.24
CA TYR A 201 4.65 -3.03 -2.69
C TYR A 201 5.86 -2.39 -2.01
N SER A 202 6.18 -1.12 -2.30
CA SER A 202 7.24 -0.40 -1.61
C SER A 202 6.82 -0.06 -0.18
N ALA A 203 5.64 0.55 -0.02
CA ALA A 203 5.07 0.90 1.28
C ALA A 203 4.77 -0.36 2.12
N ILE A 204 4.16 -1.39 1.50
CA ILE A 204 3.91 -2.68 2.16
C ILE A 204 5.22 -3.35 2.58
N GLY A 205 6.22 -3.36 1.70
CA GLY A 205 7.53 -3.94 2.00
C GLY A 205 8.16 -3.32 3.24
N ALA A 206 8.11 -1.99 3.36
CA ALA A 206 8.59 -1.30 4.55
C ALA A 206 7.83 -1.71 5.84
N ILE A 207 6.51 -1.88 5.76
CA ILE A 207 5.68 -2.36 6.89
C ILE A 207 6.12 -3.74 7.37
N ILE A 208 6.37 -4.68 6.44
CA ILE A 208 6.69 -6.08 6.77
C ILE A 208 8.19 -6.39 6.82
N GLY A 209 9.05 -5.36 6.75
CA GLY A 209 10.51 -5.52 6.76
C GLY A 209 11.09 -6.25 5.55
N LYS A 210 10.55 -6.01 4.34
CA LYS A 210 11.01 -6.59 3.07
C LYS A 210 11.25 -5.51 2.00
N THR A 211 12.06 -5.85 0.99
CA THR A 211 12.19 -5.02 -0.20
C THR A 211 10.92 -5.08 -1.06
N LYS A 212 10.75 -4.09 -1.95
CA LYS A 212 9.65 -4.05 -2.92
C LYS A 212 9.63 -5.33 -3.78
N GLU A 213 10.78 -5.76 -4.27
CA GLU A 213 10.94 -6.93 -5.14
C GLU A 213 10.54 -8.21 -4.42
N ASN A 214 10.98 -8.39 -3.18
CA ASN A 214 10.64 -9.56 -2.37
C ASN A 214 9.14 -9.58 -2.05
N THR A 215 8.56 -8.43 -1.68
CA THR A 215 7.12 -8.30 -1.41
C THR A 215 6.29 -8.68 -2.65
N ARG A 216 6.68 -8.16 -3.82
CA ARG A 216 6.04 -8.50 -5.10
C ARG A 216 6.16 -9.99 -5.43
N GLN A 217 7.34 -10.57 -5.25
CA GLN A 217 7.56 -12.00 -5.51
C GLN A 217 6.73 -12.89 -4.59
N THR A 218 6.61 -12.54 -3.30
CA THR A 218 5.75 -13.24 -2.34
C THR A 218 4.29 -13.21 -2.79
N ALA A 219 3.75 -12.04 -3.12
CA ALA A 219 2.38 -11.90 -3.60
C ALA A 219 2.13 -12.69 -4.89
N SER A 220 3.01 -12.56 -5.88
CA SER A 220 2.88 -13.23 -7.18
C SER A 220 2.92 -14.76 -7.08
N ARG A 221 3.87 -15.31 -6.30
CA ARG A 221 3.98 -16.76 -6.11
C ARG A 221 2.75 -17.32 -5.41
N CYS A 222 2.28 -16.64 -4.39
CA CYS A 222 1.11 -17.06 -3.63
C CYS A 222 -0.17 -16.99 -4.46
N TYR A 223 -0.36 -15.91 -5.23
CA TYR A 223 -1.46 -15.82 -6.17
C TYR A 223 -1.50 -17.03 -7.10
N ARG A 224 -0.39 -17.31 -7.81
CA ARG A 224 -0.34 -18.39 -8.81
C ARG A 224 -0.59 -19.78 -8.21
N LYS A 225 -0.07 -20.04 -7.02
CA LYS A 225 -0.05 -21.39 -6.42
C LYS A 225 -1.25 -21.68 -5.50
N LYS A 226 -1.80 -20.67 -4.85
CA LYS A 226 -2.74 -20.84 -3.74
C LYS A 226 -4.06 -20.10 -3.99
N LEU A 227 -3.97 -18.82 -4.36
CA LEU A 227 -5.17 -17.98 -4.44
C LEU A 227 -5.87 -17.98 -5.80
N ARG A 228 -5.20 -18.35 -6.90
CA ARG A 228 -5.76 -18.34 -8.26
C ARG A 228 -7.14 -19.02 -8.37
N PRO A 229 -7.40 -20.19 -7.76
CA PRO A 229 -8.73 -20.82 -7.80
C PRO A 229 -9.82 -20.01 -7.09
N TYR A 230 -9.46 -19.30 -6.02
CA TYR A 230 -10.37 -18.48 -5.22
C TYR A 230 -10.70 -17.17 -5.93
N PHE A 231 -9.71 -16.56 -6.58
CA PHE A 231 -9.91 -15.38 -7.43
C PHE A 231 -10.72 -15.71 -8.69
N LYS A 232 -10.50 -16.87 -9.32
CA LYS A 232 -11.31 -17.32 -10.46
C LYS A 232 -12.80 -17.43 -10.10
N ARG A 233 -13.12 -17.98 -8.92
CA ARG A 233 -14.51 -18.12 -8.46
C ARG A 233 -15.19 -16.81 -8.08
N CYS A 234 -14.45 -15.73 -7.83
CA CYS A 234 -15.05 -14.40 -7.67
C CYS A 234 -15.51 -13.80 -9.02
N ARG A 235 -15.05 -14.36 -10.15
CA ARG A 235 -15.41 -13.95 -11.51
C ARG A 235 -16.71 -14.60 -12.00
N GLU A 236 -17.01 -15.80 -11.53
CA GLU A 236 -18.21 -16.58 -11.91
C GLU A 236 -19.52 -15.99 -11.38
N PHE A 237 -19.47 -14.92 -10.57
CA PHE A 237 -20.64 -14.18 -10.08
C PHE A 237 -20.88 -12.86 -10.84
N ILE A 238 -20.17 -12.62 -11.95
CA ILE A 238 -20.25 -11.39 -12.77
C ILE A 238 -20.95 -11.64 -14.12
N GLU A 239 -21.18 -12.89 -14.50
CA GLU A 239 -22.03 -13.28 -15.62
C GLU A 239 -23.37 -13.82 -15.10
#